data_AF-A0A329SJ02-F1
#
_entry.id   AF-A0A329SJ02-F1
#
_cell.length_a   1.000
_cell.length_b   1.000
_cell.length_c   1.000
_cell.angle_alpha   90.00
_cell.angle_beta   90.00
_cell.angle_gamma   90.00
#
_symmetry.space_group_name_H-M   'P 1'
#
loop_
_entity.id
_entity.type
_entity.pdbx_description
1 polymer ?
#
loop_
_entity_poly.entity_id
_entity_poly.type
_entity_poly.pdbx_seq_one_letter_code
_entity_poly.pdbx_strand_id
1 'polypeptide(L)'
;MGERHSRVSPSEMKQSVENFVTIPMGTKVSAVENKQLLGDITEADIYAAIKAVERHKSAGEEDLGNDFYYDVPEPMVPRLVELGKDLFYEENPT
;
A
#
# COMPACT_ATOMS: atom_id res chain seq x y z
N MET A 1 -39.63 -12.02 -31.52
CA MET A 1 -38.43 -11.40 -32.10
C MET A 1 -37.53 -11.04 -30.94
N GLY A 2 -36.39 -11.73 -30.77
CA GLY A 2 -35.43 -11.41 -29.71
C GLY A 2 -34.41 -10.42 -30.25
N GLU A 3 -34.45 -9.18 -29.79
CA GLU A 3 -33.42 -8.18 -30.08
C GLU A 3 -32.08 -8.69 -29.50
N ARG A 4 -31.03 -8.73 -30.32
CA ARG A 4 -29.67 -9.05 -29.85
C ARG A 4 -29.21 -7.93 -28.92
N HIS A 5 -28.87 -8.30 -27.68
CA HIS A 5 -28.39 -7.40 -26.63
C HIS A 5 -27.00 -6.78 -26.87
N SER A 6 -26.34 -7.01 -28.02
CA SER A 6 -25.01 -6.44 -28.30
C SER A 6 -25.06 -5.53 -29.52
N ARG A 7 -25.36 -4.25 -29.30
CA ARG A 7 -25.16 -3.17 -30.29
C ARG A 7 -23.74 -2.58 -30.25
N VAL A 8 -22.83 -3.21 -29.51
CA VAL A 8 -21.48 -2.70 -29.31
C VAL A 8 -20.54 -3.44 -30.26
N SER A 9 -19.92 -2.70 -31.16
CA SER A 9 -18.87 -3.20 -32.05
C SER A 9 -17.60 -3.56 -31.26
N PRO A 10 -16.73 -4.43 -31.80
CA PRO A 10 -15.44 -4.75 -31.17
C PRO A 10 -14.58 -3.51 -30.89
N SER A 11 -14.64 -2.50 -31.76
CA SER A 11 -13.98 -1.20 -31.57
C SER A 11 -14.54 -0.43 -30.37
N GLU A 12 -15.86 -0.40 -30.20
CA GLU A 12 -16.51 0.27 -29.07
C GLU A 12 -16.25 -0.47 -27.75
N MET A 13 -16.17 -1.81 -27.77
CA MET A 13 -15.76 -2.58 -26.60
C MET A 13 -14.32 -2.26 -26.20
N LYS A 14 -13.40 -2.21 -27.16
CA LYS A 14 -12.00 -1.87 -26.91
C LYS A 14 -11.86 -0.47 -26.29
N GLN A 15 -12.57 0.51 -26.86
CA GLN A 15 -12.61 1.87 -26.33
C GLN A 15 -13.20 1.93 -24.92
N SER A 16 -14.27 1.17 -24.65
CA SER A 16 -14.89 1.10 -23.33
C SER A 16 -13.96 0.46 -22.29
N VAL A 17 -13.19 -0.57 -22.67
CA VAL A 17 -12.18 -1.19 -21.79
C VAL A 17 -11.05 -0.22 -21.51
N GLU A 18 -10.52 0.48 -22.53
CA GLU A 18 -9.47 1.48 -22.34
C GLU A 18 -9.93 2.62 -21.41
N ASN A 19 -11.17 3.10 -21.59
CA ASN A 19 -11.75 4.14 -20.73
C ASN A 19 -12.02 3.64 -19.30
N PHE A 20 -12.45 2.39 -19.14
CA PHE A 20 -12.68 1.78 -17.82
C PHE A 20 -11.38 1.54 -17.06
N VAL A 21 -10.29 1.24 -17.76
CA VAL A 21 -8.95 0.98 -17.19
C VAL A 21 -8.12 2.26 -17.06
N THR A 22 -8.70 3.44 -17.35
CA THR A 22 -7.96 4.70 -17.25
C THR A 22 -7.74 5.07 -15.79
N ILE A 23 -6.59 4.63 -15.24
CA ILE A 23 -6.09 5.07 -13.94
C ILE A 23 -5.90 6.60 -14.01
N PRO A 24 -6.49 7.39 -13.09
CA PRO A 24 -6.30 8.83 -13.03
C PRO A 24 -4.82 9.20 -13.09
N MET A 25 -4.45 10.22 -13.87
CA MET A 25 -3.04 10.62 -14.01
C MET A 25 -2.36 10.90 -12.65
N GLY A 26 -3.11 11.42 -11.66
CA GLY A 26 -2.60 11.68 -10.31
C GLY A 26 -2.39 10.44 -9.44
N THR A 27 -2.86 9.26 -9.87
CA THR A 27 -2.63 7.97 -9.19
C THR A 27 -1.72 7.05 -9.98
N LYS A 28 -1.25 7.49 -11.17
CA LYS A 28 -0.24 6.75 -11.93
C LYS A 28 1.11 6.94 -11.29
N VAL A 29 1.66 5.83 -10.84
CA VAL A 29 3.01 5.75 -10.30
C VAL A 29 3.97 5.47 -11.46
N SER A 30 5.05 6.24 -11.58
CA SER A 30 6.12 5.95 -12.54
C SER A 30 6.82 4.64 -12.20
N ALA A 31 7.53 4.04 -13.16
CA ALA A 31 8.30 2.82 -12.89
C ALA A 31 9.36 3.01 -11.78
N VAL A 32 9.89 4.22 -11.63
CA VAL A 32 10.87 4.57 -10.59
C VAL A 32 10.20 4.64 -9.23
N GLU A 33 9.08 5.36 -9.11
CA GLU A 33 8.33 5.45 -7.86
C GLU A 33 7.78 4.08 -7.45
N ASN A 34 7.34 3.26 -8.41
CA ASN A 34 6.86 1.92 -8.13
C ASN A 34 7.98 1.03 -7.55
N LYS A 35 9.20 1.16 -8.07
CA LYS A 35 10.36 0.47 -7.51
C LYS A 35 10.70 0.95 -6.09
N GLN A 36 10.50 2.23 -5.80
CA GLN A 36 10.70 2.77 -4.45
C GLN A 36 9.64 2.28 -3.48
N LEU A 37 8.37 2.25 -3.89
CA LEU A 37 7.26 1.74 -3.08
C LEU A 37 7.36 0.23 -2.79
N LEU A 38 8.03 -0.52 -3.66
CA LEU A 38 8.31 -1.94 -3.51
C LEU A 38 9.69 -2.24 -2.92
N GLY A 39 10.44 -1.20 -2.53
CA GLY A 39 11.74 -1.35 -1.90
C GLY A 39 11.63 -1.92 -0.48
N ASP A 40 12.77 -2.36 0.06
CA ASP A 40 12.86 -2.84 1.44
C ASP A 40 12.45 -1.75 2.43
N ILE A 41 11.62 -2.11 3.40
CA ILE A 41 11.31 -1.24 4.55
C ILE A 41 12.57 -1.07 5.39
N THR A 42 13.05 0.17 5.55
CA THR A 42 14.23 0.48 6.35
C THR A 42 13.86 1.00 7.73
N GLU A 43 14.83 0.99 8.66
CA GLU A 43 14.62 1.60 9.98
C GLU A 43 14.26 3.09 9.87
N ALA A 44 14.87 3.81 8.91
CA ALA A 44 14.58 5.22 8.68
C ALA A 44 13.11 5.46 8.30
N ASP A 45 12.52 4.55 7.52
CA ASP A 45 11.11 4.61 7.14
C ASP A 45 10.21 4.40 8.35
N ILE A 46 10.54 3.44 9.22
CA ILE A 46 9.80 3.21 10.47
C ILE A 46 9.95 4.40 11.42
N TYR A 47 11.14 4.98 11.58
CA TYR A 47 11.33 6.19 12.38
C TYR A 47 10.51 7.38 11.83
N ALA A 48 10.46 7.55 10.51
CA ALA A 48 9.64 8.57 9.88
C ALA A 48 8.15 8.32 10.12
N ALA A 49 7.71 7.07 10.01
CA ALA A 49 6.33 6.66 10.28
C ALA A 49 5.95 6.93 11.74
N ILE A 50 6.77 6.50 12.71
CA ILE A 50 6.53 6.78 14.14
C ILE A 50 6.35 8.28 14.36
N LYS A 51 7.20 9.13 13.77
CA LYS A 51 7.10 10.59 13.90
C LYS A 51 5.86 11.21 13.26
N ALA A 52 5.29 10.56 12.25
CA ALA A 52 4.10 11.02 11.53
C ALA A 52 2.78 10.61 12.20
N VAL A 53 2.85 9.71 13.19
CA VAL A 53 1.69 9.20 13.90
C VAL A 53 1.22 10.20 14.95
N GLU A 54 -0.10 10.38 15.10
CA GLU A 54 -0.64 11.30 16.11
C GLU A 54 -0.46 10.73 17.53
N ARG A 55 0.21 11.50 18.40
CA ARG A 55 0.32 11.21 19.83
C ARG A 55 -1.04 11.28 20.51
N HIS A 56 -1.20 10.55 21.61
CA HIS A 56 -2.45 10.53 22.39
C HIS A 56 -3.69 10.00 21.64
N LYS A 57 -3.49 9.36 20.47
CA LYS A 57 -4.54 8.57 19.84
C LYS A 57 -4.76 7.29 20.63
N SER A 58 -6.03 6.96 20.84
CA SER A 58 -6.47 5.78 21.59
C SER A 58 -5.76 4.52 21.11
N ALA A 59 -5.30 3.73 22.07
CA ALA A 59 -4.83 2.39 21.81
C ALA A 59 -5.97 1.51 21.27
N GLY A 60 -5.60 0.50 20.49
CA GLY A 60 -6.53 -0.58 20.13
C GLY A 60 -6.87 -1.45 21.34
N GLU A 61 -7.48 -2.60 21.08
CA GLU A 61 -7.93 -3.58 22.09
C GLU A 61 -6.83 -4.03 23.08
N GLU A 62 -5.57 -3.85 22.72
CA GLU A 62 -4.37 -4.26 23.47
C GLU A 62 -3.76 -3.13 24.35
N ASP A 63 -4.41 -1.96 24.47
CA ASP A 63 -3.93 -0.78 25.23
C ASP A 63 -2.53 -0.23 24.83
N LEU A 64 -1.93 -0.76 23.76
CA LEU A 64 -0.73 -0.22 23.10
C LEU A 64 -1.09 0.96 22.20
N GLY A 65 -0.92 2.16 22.74
CA GLY A 65 -1.13 3.41 22.01
C GLY A 65 0.09 3.84 21.19
N ASN A 66 -0.11 4.86 20.37
CA ASN A 66 0.97 5.44 19.56
C ASN A 66 2.13 5.96 20.41
N ASP A 67 1.83 6.44 21.62
CA ASP A 67 2.83 6.94 22.57
C ASP A 67 3.87 5.86 22.94
N PHE A 68 3.51 4.56 22.93
CA PHE A 68 4.46 3.47 23.15
C PHE A 68 5.59 3.50 22.11
N TYR A 69 5.25 3.64 20.83
CA TYR A 69 6.24 3.67 19.75
C TYR A 69 7.11 4.94 19.77
N TYR A 70 6.56 6.04 20.30
CA TYR A 70 7.33 7.27 20.54
C TYR A 70 8.31 7.15 21.70
N ASP A 71 7.89 6.50 22.78
CA ASP A 71 8.64 6.46 24.04
C ASP A 71 9.73 5.36 24.03
N VAL A 72 9.53 4.28 23.27
CA VAL A 72 10.50 3.17 23.15
C VAL A 72 10.82 2.76 21.70
N PRO A 73 11.29 3.67 20.84
CA PRO A 73 11.54 3.36 19.43
C PRO A 73 12.76 2.45 19.22
N GLU A 74 13.82 2.59 20.03
CA GLU A 74 15.08 1.85 19.86
C GLU A 74 14.92 0.31 19.86
N PRO A 75 14.20 -0.30 20.81
CA PRO A 75 13.97 -1.75 20.77
C PRO A 75 12.91 -2.16 19.73
N MET A 76 12.00 -1.26 19.35
CA MET A 76 10.85 -1.59 18.50
C MET A 76 11.16 -1.50 17.02
N VAL A 77 11.92 -0.48 16.58
CA VAL A 77 12.19 -0.23 15.16
C VAL A 77 12.86 -1.43 14.46
N PRO A 78 13.91 -2.06 15.02
CA PRO A 78 14.53 -3.23 14.38
C PRO A 78 13.55 -4.40 14.23
N ARG A 79 12.66 -4.60 15.21
CA ARG A 79 11.64 -5.67 15.19
C ARG A 79 10.55 -5.40 14.18
N LEU A 80 10.13 -4.15 14.02
CA LEU A 80 9.14 -3.76 13.01
C LEU A 80 9.69 -3.90 11.59
N VAL A 81 10.99 -3.66 11.39
CA VAL A 81 11.65 -3.94 10.10
C VAL A 81 11.69 -5.44 9.81
N GLU A 82 12.03 -6.26 10.80
CA GLU A 82 12.02 -7.73 10.67
C GLU A 82 10.61 -8.24 10.32
N LEU A 83 9.59 -7.85 11.10
CA LEU A 83 8.19 -8.21 10.84
C LEU A 83 7.71 -7.75 9.46
N GLY A 84 8.09 -6.53 9.04
CA GLY A 84 7.75 -6.03 7.71
C GLY A 84 8.31 -6.92 6.60
N LYS A 85 9.49 -7.50 6.80
CA LYS A 85 10.06 -8.43 5.82
C LYS A 85 9.29 -9.74 5.77
N ASP A 86 8.94 -10.29 6.93
CA ASP A 86 8.18 -11.52 7.02
C ASP A 86 6.81 -11.37 6.35
N LEU A 87 6.12 -10.25 6.59
CA LEU A 87 4.79 -9.98 6.05
C LEU A 87 4.76 -9.73 4.55
N PHE A 88 5.78 -9.07 3.99
CA PHE A 88 5.76 -8.62 2.58
C PHE A 88 6.65 -9.42 1.64
N TYR A 89 7.62 -10.19 2.14
CA TYR A 89 8.60 -10.88 1.30
C TYR A 89 8.66 -12.41 1.48
N GLU A 90 8.11 -13.00 2.55
CA GLU A 90 8.15 -14.47 2.74
C GLU A 90 7.07 -15.25 1.97
N GLU A 91 6.06 -14.61 1.35
CA GLU A 91 5.08 -15.29 0.48
C GLU A 91 5.51 -15.42 -1.01
N ASN A 92 6.80 -15.53 -1.30
CA ASN A 92 7.27 -15.98 -2.62
C ASN A 92 8.34 -17.07 -2.49
N PRO A 93 7.96 -18.34 -2.24
CA PRO A 93 8.86 -19.44 -2.53
C PRO A 93 9.06 -19.46 -4.05
N THR A 94 10.32 -19.35 -4.45
CA THR A 94 10.78 -19.57 -5.83
C THR A 94 10.52 -21.00 -6.28
#